data_AF-A0A3M2BDG1-F1
#
_entry.id   AF-A0A3M2BDG1-F1
#
_cell.length_a   1.000
_cell.length_b   1.000
_cell.length_c   1.000
_cell.angle_alpha   90.00
_cell.angle_beta   90.00
_cell.angle_gamma   90.00
#
_symmetry.space_group_name_H-M   'P 1'
#
loop_
_entity.id
_entity.type
_entity.pdbx_description
1 polymer ?
#
loop_
_entity_poly.entity_id
_entity_poly.type
_entity_poly.pdbx_seq_one_letter_code
_entity_poly.pdbx_strand_id
1 'polypeptide(L)'
;MGTHTFRLATLVDTPADEVFAWHMRPGALERLTPAWAHAEVLERRGGPADGGTVTLQVRRGPTRFRWTLRHTDYEEGRLFRDEQVDGPLGSWVHTHRFTPQGEGCLVEDEVEWSSGSGATGLIPDGLVTRDLASLFAFRHHRLRNDLALLRRYGAGRPLRVGITGSSGFLGTQLRHLLTTQGHSVLPIRRRRPAEGETAAFWNPHTGEIDTHLLEGLDAVVHLAGESIADGRWT
;
A
#
# COMPACT_ATOMS: atom_id res chain seq x y z
N MET A 1 -8.59 -2.14 -31.26
CA MET A 1 -8.21 -2.05 -29.84
C MET A 1 -7.16 -3.12 -29.62
N GLY A 2 -5.90 -2.71 -29.44
CA GLY A 2 -4.79 -3.64 -29.27
C GLY A 2 -4.61 -3.99 -27.80
N THR A 3 -4.14 -5.21 -27.52
CA THR A 3 -3.58 -5.53 -26.21
C THR A 3 -2.16 -4.97 -26.16
N HIS A 4 -1.84 -4.30 -25.06
CA HIS A 4 -0.55 -3.71 -24.77
C HIS A 4 0.08 -4.42 -23.56
N THR A 5 1.41 -4.52 -23.56
CA THR A 5 2.16 -5.11 -22.45
C THR A 5 3.20 -4.10 -21.95
N PHE A 6 3.25 -3.92 -20.63
CA PHE A 6 4.31 -3.22 -19.92
C PHE A 6 5.04 -4.20 -19.02
N ARG A 7 6.37 -4.09 -18.92
CA ARG A 7 7.20 -4.89 -18.02
C ARG A 7 8.23 -4.01 -17.32
N LEU A 8 8.44 -4.26 -16.04
CA LEU A 8 9.56 -3.71 -15.29
C LEU A 8 10.10 -4.77 -14.34
N ALA A 9 11.43 -4.93 -14.32
CA ALA A 9 12.10 -5.85 -13.42
C ALA A 9 13.15 -5.13 -12.59
N THR A 10 13.37 -5.58 -11.36
CA THR A 10 14.39 -5.02 -10.46
C THR A 10 14.95 -6.12 -9.57
N LEU A 11 16.27 -6.20 -9.51
CA LEU A 11 16.96 -7.06 -8.56
C LEU A 11 16.94 -6.40 -7.17
N VAL A 12 16.60 -7.18 -6.15
CA VAL A 12 16.66 -6.79 -4.74
C VAL A 12 17.50 -7.79 -3.97
N ASP A 13 18.25 -7.30 -2.99
CA ASP A 13 19.12 -8.12 -2.16
C ASP A 13 18.35 -8.75 -0.99
N THR A 14 17.17 -9.31 -1.24
CA THR A 14 16.32 -9.97 -0.23
C THR A 14 15.81 -11.27 -0.83
N PRO A 15 15.79 -12.41 -0.09
CA PRO A 15 15.27 -13.68 -0.57
C PRO A 15 13.84 -13.57 -1.11
N ALA A 16 13.52 -14.37 -2.14
CA ALA A 16 12.26 -14.25 -2.87
C ALA A 16 11.01 -14.48 -1.99
N ASP A 17 11.09 -15.44 -1.06
CA ASP A 17 10.05 -15.74 -0.08
C ASP A 17 9.82 -14.59 0.90
N GLU A 18 10.88 -13.93 1.38
CA GLU A 18 10.77 -12.73 2.21
C GLU A 18 10.15 -11.54 1.45
N VAL A 19 10.57 -11.33 0.19
CA VAL A 19 9.97 -10.28 -0.66
C VAL A 19 8.50 -10.57 -0.92
N PHE A 20 8.15 -11.82 -1.21
CA PHE A 20 6.77 -12.25 -1.39
C PHE A 20 5.96 -12.02 -0.10
N ALA A 21 6.47 -12.46 1.04
CA ALA A 21 5.82 -12.28 2.33
C ALA A 21 5.61 -10.80 2.66
N TRP A 22 6.55 -9.92 2.29
CA TRP A 22 6.39 -8.47 2.42
C TRP A 22 5.19 -7.94 1.63
N HIS A 23 4.96 -8.44 0.40
CA HIS A 23 3.80 -8.05 -0.42
C HIS A 23 2.47 -8.51 0.18
N MET A 24 2.47 -9.59 0.96
CA MET A 24 1.28 -10.10 1.64
C MET A 24 0.94 -9.34 2.94
N ARG A 25 1.85 -8.48 3.44
CA ARG A 25 1.62 -7.76 4.70
C ARG A 25 0.64 -6.60 4.55
N PRO A 26 -0.16 -6.29 5.59
CA PRO A 26 -0.99 -5.09 5.62
C PRO A 26 -0.16 -3.83 5.37
N GLY A 27 -0.68 -2.93 4.52
CA GLY A 27 0.03 -1.71 4.15
C GLY A 27 0.91 -1.82 2.91
N ALA A 28 1.18 -3.02 2.38
CA ALA A 28 2.05 -3.19 1.21
C ALA A 28 1.51 -2.45 -0.02
N LEU A 29 0.20 -2.61 -0.32
CA LEU A 29 -0.43 -1.89 -1.42
C LEU A 29 -0.34 -0.37 -1.23
N GLU A 30 -0.58 0.12 -0.03
CA GLU A 30 -0.54 1.55 0.31
C GLU A 30 0.89 2.10 0.23
N ARG A 31 1.90 1.31 0.62
CA ARG A 31 3.32 1.67 0.44
C ARG A 31 3.68 1.80 -1.03
N LEU A 32 3.24 0.83 -1.83
CA LEU A 32 3.53 0.76 -3.27
C LEU A 32 2.65 1.72 -4.10
N THR A 33 1.58 2.27 -3.55
CA THR A 33 0.72 3.22 -4.26
C THR A 33 1.31 4.64 -4.16
N PRO A 34 1.73 5.26 -5.27
CA PRO A 34 2.24 6.62 -5.21
C PRO A 34 1.15 7.63 -4.85
N ALA A 35 1.51 8.68 -4.12
CA ALA A 35 0.56 9.69 -3.65
C ALA A 35 -0.19 10.42 -4.80
N TRP A 36 0.45 10.57 -5.97
CA TRP A 36 -0.16 11.17 -7.16
C TRP A 36 -1.14 10.25 -7.90
N ALA A 37 -1.17 8.95 -7.60
CA ALA A 37 -2.20 8.06 -8.15
C ALA A 37 -3.58 8.31 -7.54
N HIS A 38 -3.65 8.97 -6.38
CA HIS A 38 -4.89 9.30 -5.67
C HIS A 38 -5.87 8.10 -5.62
N ALA A 39 -5.33 6.92 -5.29
CA ALA A 39 -6.08 5.69 -5.17
C ALA A 39 -6.28 5.37 -3.68
N GLU A 40 -7.54 5.25 -3.28
CA GLU A 40 -7.94 4.93 -1.91
C GLU A 40 -8.65 3.57 -1.89
N VAL A 41 -8.29 2.69 -0.96
CA VAL A 41 -8.96 1.41 -0.78
C VAL A 41 -10.33 1.67 -0.15
N LEU A 42 -11.40 1.39 -0.89
CA LEU A 42 -12.77 1.47 -0.37
C LEU A 42 -13.17 0.17 0.35
N GLU A 43 -12.76 -0.96 -0.22
CA GLU A 43 -13.16 -2.27 0.25
C GLU A 43 -12.09 -3.31 -0.09
N ARG A 44 -11.86 -4.25 0.83
CA ARG A 44 -11.01 -5.42 0.64
C ARG A 44 -11.73 -6.64 1.21
N ARG A 45 -11.76 -7.73 0.45
CA ARG A 45 -12.30 -9.03 0.88
C ARG A 45 -11.27 -10.10 0.55
N GLY A 46 -10.84 -10.88 1.55
CA GLY A 46 -9.78 -11.86 1.36
C GLY A 46 -8.41 -11.24 1.05
N GLY A 47 -7.51 -12.07 0.54
CA GLY A 47 -6.17 -11.70 0.08
C GLY A 47 -5.82 -12.40 -1.25
N PRO A 48 -4.55 -12.33 -1.68
CA PRO A 48 -4.15 -12.96 -2.94
C PRO A 48 -4.35 -14.49 -2.96
N ALA A 49 -4.13 -15.16 -1.82
CA ALA A 49 -4.20 -16.62 -1.71
C ALA A 49 -5.61 -17.22 -1.83
N ASP A 50 -6.67 -16.46 -1.54
CA ASP A 50 -8.06 -16.92 -1.55
C ASP A 50 -8.90 -16.32 -2.68
N GLY A 51 -8.24 -15.70 -3.68
CA GLY A 51 -8.91 -15.05 -4.80
C GLY A 51 -9.64 -13.77 -4.39
N GLY A 52 -9.16 -13.10 -3.34
CA GLY A 52 -9.74 -11.90 -2.78
C GLY A 52 -9.90 -10.76 -3.78
N THR A 53 -10.70 -9.77 -3.39
CA THR A 53 -10.99 -8.58 -4.19
C THR A 53 -10.59 -7.31 -3.46
N VAL A 54 -10.17 -6.32 -4.24
CA VAL A 54 -9.91 -4.95 -3.77
C VAL A 54 -10.64 -3.96 -4.67
N THR A 55 -11.40 -3.06 -4.07
CA THR A 55 -12.03 -1.95 -4.78
C THR A 55 -11.36 -0.64 -4.40
N LEU A 56 -10.83 0.05 -5.40
CA LEU A 56 -10.16 1.34 -5.27
C LEU A 56 -11.08 2.46 -5.74
N GLN A 57 -11.07 3.60 -5.04
CA GLN A 57 -11.51 4.88 -5.56
C GLN A 57 -10.30 5.60 -6.13
N VAL A 58 -10.28 5.80 -7.46
CA VAL A 58 -9.19 6.52 -8.12
C VAL A 58 -9.71 7.89 -8.55
N ARG A 59 -8.89 8.93 -8.32
CA ARG A 59 -9.16 10.29 -8.80
C ARG A 59 -8.16 10.69 -9.87
N ARG A 60 -8.68 11.03 -11.05
CA ARG A 60 -7.88 11.49 -12.20
C ARG A 60 -8.33 12.90 -12.59
N GLY A 61 -7.64 13.91 -12.07
CA GLY A 61 -8.04 15.30 -12.24
C GLY A 61 -9.46 15.54 -11.67
N PRO A 62 -10.43 16.03 -12.48
CA PRO A 62 -11.80 16.26 -12.02
C PRO A 62 -12.64 14.98 -11.94
N THR A 63 -12.22 13.88 -12.58
CA THR A 63 -13.00 12.63 -12.62
C THR A 63 -12.62 11.69 -11.48
N ARG A 64 -13.61 10.89 -11.06
CA ARG A 64 -13.47 9.85 -10.05
C ARG A 64 -14.11 8.59 -10.59
N PHE A 65 -13.45 7.45 -10.43
CA PHE A 65 -14.00 6.14 -10.82
C PHE A 65 -13.61 5.07 -9.82
N ARG A 66 -14.44 4.03 -9.74
CA ARG A 66 -14.15 2.83 -8.98
C ARG A 66 -13.38 1.85 -9.87
N TRP A 67 -12.40 1.17 -9.29
CA TRP A 67 -11.64 0.14 -9.96
C TRP A 67 -11.60 -1.09 -9.07
N THR A 68 -12.27 -2.16 -9.51
CA THR A 68 -12.38 -3.42 -8.79
C THR A 68 -11.43 -4.43 -9.42
N LEU A 69 -10.50 -4.93 -8.61
CA LEU A 69 -9.53 -5.96 -8.97
C LEU A 69 -9.83 -7.25 -8.20
N ARG A 70 -9.56 -8.39 -8.83
CA ARG A 70 -9.67 -9.73 -8.22
C ARG A 70 -8.38 -10.49 -8.44
N HIS A 71 -7.94 -11.20 -7.41
CA HIS A 71 -6.81 -12.11 -7.52
C HIS A 71 -7.21 -13.42 -8.20
N THR A 72 -6.46 -13.88 -9.21
CA THR A 72 -6.86 -15.03 -10.06
C THR A 72 -5.80 -16.11 -10.20
N ASP A 73 -4.53 -15.81 -9.94
CA ASP A 73 -3.41 -16.75 -10.00
C ASP A 73 -2.49 -16.50 -8.81
N TYR A 74 -2.05 -17.55 -8.14
CA TYR A 74 -1.29 -17.47 -6.90
C TYR A 74 -0.42 -18.72 -6.73
N GLU A 75 0.89 -18.51 -6.68
CA GLU A 75 1.86 -19.51 -6.21
C GLU A 75 2.66 -18.90 -5.06
N GLU A 76 2.51 -19.47 -3.87
CA GLU A 76 3.17 -18.97 -2.67
C GLU A 76 4.70 -18.85 -2.87
N GLY A 77 5.25 -17.68 -2.53
CA GLY A 77 6.66 -17.38 -2.67
C GLY A 77 7.12 -17.08 -4.10
N ARG A 78 6.25 -17.17 -5.12
CA ARG A 78 6.66 -17.11 -6.53
C ARG A 78 5.87 -16.11 -7.36
N LEU A 79 4.54 -16.08 -7.23
CA LEU A 79 3.72 -15.18 -8.02
C LEU A 79 2.35 -14.90 -7.40
N PHE A 80 1.80 -13.74 -7.73
CA PHE A 80 0.36 -13.51 -7.65
C PHE A 80 -0.08 -12.61 -8.80
N ARG A 81 -1.33 -12.73 -9.21
CA ARG A 81 -1.95 -11.94 -10.29
C ARG A 81 -3.21 -11.25 -9.80
N ASP A 82 -3.46 -10.08 -10.36
CA ASP A 82 -4.69 -9.32 -10.19
C ASP A 82 -5.26 -8.88 -11.55
N GLU A 83 -6.56 -9.10 -11.71
CA GLU A 83 -7.31 -8.81 -12.92
C GLU A 83 -8.42 -7.81 -12.62
N GLN A 84 -8.66 -6.88 -13.55
CA GLN A 84 -9.82 -6.00 -13.47
C GLN A 84 -11.11 -6.80 -13.67
N VAL A 85 -12.02 -6.64 -12.71
CA VAL A 85 -13.42 -7.07 -12.81
C VAL A 85 -14.28 -5.94 -13.36
N ASP A 86 -14.06 -4.72 -12.86
CA ASP A 86 -14.78 -3.50 -13.29
C ASP A 86 -13.82 -2.31 -13.17
N GLY A 87 -13.77 -1.44 -14.19
CA GLY A 87 -12.81 -0.35 -14.22
C GLY A 87 -12.74 0.42 -15.54
N PRO A 88 -11.78 1.34 -15.65
CA PRO A 88 -11.71 2.29 -16.78
C PRO A 88 -11.14 1.69 -18.07
N LEU A 89 -10.49 0.53 -18.00
CA LEU A 89 -9.82 -0.12 -19.13
C LEU A 89 -10.71 -1.22 -19.75
N GLY A 90 -10.39 -1.63 -20.97
CA GLY A 90 -11.06 -2.76 -21.62
C GLY A 90 -10.67 -4.09 -20.97
N SER A 91 -9.39 -4.19 -20.59
CA SER A 91 -8.85 -5.28 -19.77
C SER A 91 -7.64 -4.77 -18.99
N TRP A 92 -7.37 -5.43 -17.86
CA TRP A 92 -6.16 -5.25 -17.06
C TRP A 92 -5.85 -6.57 -16.39
N VAL A 93 -4.62 -7.03 -16.59
CA VAL A 93 -4.02 -8.17 -15.92
C VAL A 93 -2.65 -7.73 -15.46
N HIS A 94 -2.42 -7.72 -14.16
CA HIS A 94 -1.12 -7.42 -13.57
C HIS A 94 -0.60 -8.68 -12.88
N THR A 95 0.56 -9.15 -13.33
CA THR A 95 1.26 -10.30 -12.74
C THR A 95 2.51 -9.84 -12.02
N HIS A 96 2.62 -10.21 -10.75
CA HIS A 96 3.80 -10.04 -9.91
C HIS A 96 4.60 -11.34 -9.86
N ARG A 97 5.90 -11.30 -10.13
CA ARG A 97 6.79 -12.47 -10.06
C ARG A 97 8.00 -12.22 -9.18
N PHE A 98 8.36 -13.25 -8.42
CA PHE A 98 9.47 -13.26 -7.47
C PHE A 98 10.37 -14.44 -7.82
N THR A 99 11.47 -14.17 -8.51
CA THR A 99 12.39 -15.22 -8.97
C THR A 99 13.69 -15.16 -8.16
N PRO A 100 14.11 -16.24 -7.48
CA PRO A 100 15.40 -16.29 -6.80
C PRO A 100 16.57 -15.94 -7.75
N GLN A 101 17.48 -15.09 -7.29
CA GLN A 101 18.69 -14.69 -8.01
C GLN A 101 19.87 -14.64 -7.01
N GLY A 102 20.60 -15.76 -6.90
CA GLY A 102 21.57 -15.94 -5.82
C GLY A 102 20.88 -15.84 -4.46
N GLU A 103 21.43 -15.01 -3.56
CA GLU A 103 20.83 -14.70 -2.25
C GLU A 103 19.70 -13.65 -2.31
N GLY A 104 19.45 -13.08 -3.51
CA GLY A 104 18.45 -12.04 -3.74
C GLY A 104 17.24 -12.53 -4.53
N CYS A 105 16.46 -11.57 -5.02
CA CYS A 105 15.24 -11.81 -5.79
C CYS A 105 15.14 -10.84 -6.97
N LEU A 106 14.83 -11.36 -8.15
CA LEU A 106 14.34 -10.57 -9.26
C LEU A 106 12.83 -10.40 -9.10
N VAL A 107 12.41 -9.17 -8.83
CA VAL A 107 11.01 -8.78 -8.77
C VAL A 107 10.61 -8.24 -10.14
N GLU A 108 9.62 -8.87 -10.76
CA GLU A 108 9.10 -8.47 -12.07
C GLU A 108 7.61 -8.17 -11.97
N ASP A 109 7.24 -7.01 -12.51
CA ASP A 109 5.86 -6.60 -12.74
C ASP A 109 5.58 -6.62 -14.24
N GLU A 110 4.59 -7.42 -14.65
CA GLU A 110 4.07 -7.47 -16.01
C GLU A 110 2.61 -7.03 -16.02
N VAL A 111 2.27 -6.06 -16.85
CA VAL A 111 0.90 -5.57 -17.02
C VAL A 111 0.47 -5.74 -18.46
N GLU A 112 -0.57 -6.54 -18.67
CA GLU A 112 -1.29 -6.66 -19.93
C GLU A 112 -2.60 -5.87 -19.82
N TRP A 113 -2.85 -4.98 -20.79
CA TRP A 113 -4.04 -4.13 -20.75
C TRP A 113 -4.52 -3.79 -22.15
N SER A 114 -5.77 -3.37 -22.25
CA SER A 114 -6.33 -2.80 -23.48
C SER A 114 -7.07 -1.51 -23.16
N SER A 115 -7.00 -0.52 -24.05
CA SER A 115 -7.83 0.67 -23.93
C SER A 115 -9.29 0.26 -23.94
N GLY A 116 -10.07 0.81 -23.01
CA GLY A 116 -11.51 0.62 -22.94
C GLY A 116 -12.24 1.82 -23.54
N SER A 117 -13.49 1.60 -23.95
CA SER A 117 -14.49 2.66 -24.11
C SER A 117 -15.45 2.64 -22.91
N GLY A 118 -14.90 2.59 -21.70
CA GLY A 118 -15.68 2.51 -20.46
C GLY A 118 -16.43 3.81 -20.15
N ALA A 119 -17.16 3.85 -19.03
CA ALA A 119 -17.99 5.00 -18.62
C ALA A 119 -17.21 6.34 -18.45
N THR A 120 -15.88 6.30 -18.52
CA THR A 120 -14.98 7.47 -18.44
C THR A 120 -14.48 7.96 -19.80
N GLY A 121 -14.89 7.32 -20.91
CA GLY A 121 -14.42 7.61 -22.27
C GLY A 121 -13.17 6.82 -22.67
N LEU A 122 -12.68 7.05 -23.89
CA LEU A 122 -11.43 6.47 -24.40
C LEU A 122 -10.23 7.17 -23.75
N ILE A 123 -9.41 6.42 -23.01
CA ILE A 123 -8.11 6.91 -22.53
C ILE A 123 -7.06 6.61 -23.61
N PRO A 124 -6.30 7.61 -24.10
CA PRO A 124 -5.26 7.38 -25.09
C PRO A 124 -4.16 6.44 -24.60
N ASP A 125 -3.76 5.47 -25.42
CA ASP A 125 -2.83 4.42 -25.04
C ASP A 125 -1.46 4.96 -24.55
N GLY A 126 -0.95 6.01 -25.19
CA GLY A 126 0.33 6.63 -24.81
C GLY A 126 0.30 7.30 -23.42
N LEU A 127 -0.87 7.77 -22.98
CA LEU A 127 -1.04 8.34 -21.66
C LEU A 127 -1.03 7.24 -20.59
N VAL A 128 -1.74 6.12 -20.82
CA VAL A 128 -1.70 4.95 -19.94
C VAL A 128 -0.27 4.43 -19.83
N THR A 129 0.45 4.29 -20.95
CA THR A 129 1.84 3.79 -20.97
C THR A 129 2.78 4.66 -20.14
N ARG A 130 2.68 5.99 -20.25
CA ARG A 130 3.49 6.93 -19.45
C ARG A 130 3.14 6.85 -17.96
N ASP A 131 1.86 6.75 -17.64
CA ASP A 131 1.38 6.63 -16.26
C ASP A 131 1.91 5.33 -15.63
N LEU A 132 1.89 4.21 -16.37
CA LEU A 132 2.45 2.93 -15.93
C LEU A 132 3.95 3.01 -15.67
N ALA A 133 4.73 3.55 -16.60
CA ALA A 133 6.18 3.69 -16.42
C ALA A 133 6.52 4.46 -15.14
N SER A 134 5.81 5.56 -14.86
CA SER A 134 6.04 6.38 -13.67
C SER A 134 5.61 5.68 -12.38
N LEU A 135 4.45 5.01 -12.42
CA LEU A 135 3.88 4.28 -11.29
C LEU A 135 4.77 3.11 -10.90
N PHE A 136 5.19 2.28 -11.86
CA PHE A 136 6.02 1.12 -11.59
C PHE A 136 7.46 1.48 -11.23
N ALA A 137 8.03 2.53 -11.82
CA ALA A 137 9.31 3.06 -11.35
C ALA A 137 9.26 3.45 -9.87
N PHE A 138 8.19 4.13 -9.44
CA PHE A 138 7.98 4.44 -8.02
C PHE A 138 7.84 3.17 -7.17
N ARG A 139 7.01 2.21 -7.58
CA ARG A 139 6.79 0.95 -6.86
C ARG A 139 8.09 0.20 -6.61
N HIS A 140 8.88 0.00 -7.66
CA HIS A 140 10.14 -0.72 -7.57
C HIS A 140 11.18 0.03 -6.71
N HIS A 141 11.25 1.35 -6.85
CA HIS A 141 12.14 2.17 -6.00
C HIS A 141 11.71 2.12 -4.53
N ARG A 142 10.40 2.22 -4.26
CA ARG A 142 9.84 2.18 -2.91
C ARG A 142 10.05 0.82 -2.25
N LEU A 143 9.79 -0.27 -2.98
CA LEU A 143 10.04 -1.63 -2.50
C LEU A 143 11.50 -1.80 -2.08
N ARG A 144 12.45 -1.42 -2.95
CA ARG A 144 13.89 -1.49 -2.63
C ARG A 144 14.24 -0.75 -1.35
N ASN A 145 13.71 0.45 -1.16
CA ASN A 145 13.99 1.24 0.04
C ASN A 145 13.39 0.59 1.30
N ASP A 146 12.16 0.08 1.22
CA ASP A 146 11.49 -0.54 2.36
C ASP A 146 12.15 -1.88 2.76
N LEU A 147 12.62 -2.67 1.78
CA LEU A 147 13.40 -3.88 2.03
C LEU A 147 14.80 -3.56 2.60
N ALA A 148 15.45 -2.50 2.12
CA ALA A 148 16.73 -2.06 2.69
C ALA A 148 16.57 -1.62 4.16
N LEU A 149 15.46 -0.96 4.50
CA LEU A 149 15.11 -0.64 5.88
C LEU A 149 14.84 -1.90 6.71
N LEU A 150 14.11 -2.88 6.16
CA LEU A 150 13.88 -4.17 6.82
C LEU A 150 15.18 -4.87 7.19
N ARG A 151 16.10 -4.95 6.23
CA ARG A 151 17.40 -5.58 6.45
C ARG A 151 18.26 -4.83 7.45
N ARG A 152 18.18 -3.50 7.47
CA ARG A 152 18.99 -2.65 8.34
C ARG A 152 18.46 -2.58 9.77
N TYR A 153 17.15 -2.53 9.94
CA TYR A 153 16.50 -2.23 11.22
C TYR A 153 15.52 -3.30 11.70
N GLY A 154 15.38 -4.42 10.97
CA GLY A 154 14.53 -5.53 11.36
C GLY A 154 14.86 -5.96 12.78
N ALA A 155 13.90 -5.80 13.69
CA ALA A 155 14.13 -5.89 15.14
C ALA A 155 14.32 -7.33 15.66
N GLY A 156 14.52 -8.32 14.79
CA GLY A 156 14.56 -9.76 15.12
C GLY A 156 13.23 -10.33 15.64
N ARG A 157 12.30 -9.47 16.09
CA ARG A 157 10.93 -9.78 16.51
C ARG A 157 9.95 -8.66 16.13
N PRO A 158 8.66 -8.96 15.96
CA PRO A 158 7.60 -7.94 15.89
C PRO A 158 7.60 -7.03 17.13
N LEU A 159 7.24 -5.75 16.93
CA LEU A 159 7.06 -4.75 17.98
C LEU A 159 5.61 -4.28 17.98
N ARG A 160 5.12 -3.78 19.11
CA ARG A 160 3.82 -3.09 19.24
C ARG A 160 4.07 -1.61 19.48
N VAL A 161 3.72 -0.78 18.50
CA VAL A 161 4.07 0.66 18.48
C VAL A 161 2.82 1.52 18.58
N GLY A 162 2.75 2.38 19.60
CA GLY A 162 1.71 3.40 19.72
C GLY A 162 2.02 4.61 18.86
N ILE A 163 1.05 5.13 18.09
CA ILE A 163 1.28 6.30 17.23
C ILE A 163 0.16 7.32 17.38
N THR A 164 0.50 8.51 17.91
CA THR A 164 -0.39 9.68 17.84
C THR A 164 -0.28 10.33 16.46
N GLY A 165 -1.34 10.99 15.96
CA GLY A 165 -1.30 11.62 14.63
C GLY A 165 -1.25 10.60 13.47
N SER A 166 -1.63 9.35 13.73
CA SER A 166 -1.54 8.20 12.82
C SER A 166 -2.44 8.24 11.58
N SER A 167 -3.33 9.23 11.45
CA SER A 167 -4.12 9.49 10.22
C SER A 167 -3.58 10.67 9.42
N GLY A 168 -2.59 11.40 9.95
CA GLY A 168 -1.98 12.52 9.26
C GLY A 168 -1.06 12.05 8.13
N PHE A 169 -0.50 13.00 7.39
CA PHE A 169 0.40 12.75 6.25
C PHE A 169 1.55 11.79 6.59
N LEU A 170 2.32 12.08 7.65
CA LEU A 170 3.43 11.23 8.10
C LEU A 170 2.94 9.97 8.81
N GLY A 171 1.93 10.11 9.67
CA GLY A 171 1.42 9.01 10.48
C GLY A 171 0.88 7.85 9.66
N THR A 172 0.15 8.15 8.58
CA THR A 172 -0.36 7.13 7.65
C THR A 172 0.78 6.36 6.99
N GLN A 173 1.78 7.06 6.45
CA GLN A 173 2.93 6.42 5.81
C GLN A 173 3.80 5.60 6.77
N LEU A 174 3.96 6.07 8.02
CA LEU A 174 4.69 5.37 9.06
C LEU A 174 3.96 4.11 9.49
N ARG A 175 2.63 4.16 9.65
CA ARG A 175 1.84 2.98 9.98
C ARG A 175 2.02 1.88 8.93
N HIS A 176 1.86 2.22 7.65
CA HIS A 176 2.04 1.26 6.56
C HIS A 176 3.47 0.74 6.46
N LEU A 177 4.47 1.56 6.78
CA LEU A 177 5.86 1.09 6.85
C LEU A 177 6.00 0.06 7.97
N LEU A 178 5.62 0.41 9.20
CA LEU A 178 5.78 -0.48 10.35
C LEU A 178 5.05 -1.82 10.17
N THR A 179 3.84 -1.81 9.61
CA THR A 179 3.09 -3.04 9.34
C THR A 179 3.75 -3.90 8.26
N THR A 180 4.32 -3.30 7.20
CA THR A 180 5.07 -4.08 6.20
C THR A 180 6.42 -4.56 6.72
N GLN A 181 6.97 -3.94 7.77
CA GLN A 181 8.12 -4.46 8.51
C GLN A 181 7.76 -5.60 9.49
N GLY A 182 6.47 -5.90 9.68
CA GLY A 182 5.98 -6.96 10.56
C GLY A 182 5.65 -6.50 11.99
N HIS A 183 5.66 -5.19 12.26
CA HIS A 183 5.22 -4.63 13.54
C HIS A 183 3.71 -4.44 13.56
N SER A 184 3.15 -4.37 14.77
CA SER A 184 1.77 -3.97 15.01
C SER A 184 1.70 -2.51 15.45
N VAL A 185 0.66 -1.80 15.02
CA VAL A 185 0.49 -0.37 15.30
C VAL A 185 -0.81 -0.17 16.06
N LEU A 186 -0.74 0.54 17.20
CA LEU A 186 -1.88 1.05 17.93
C LEU A 186 -2.06 2.54 17.64
N PRO A 187 -3.09 2.95 16.88
CA PRO A 187 -3.44 4.35 16.73
C PRO A 187 -3.83 4.97 18.08
N ILE A 188 -3.23 6.11 18.42
CA ILE A 188 -3.63 6.93 19.58
C ILE A 188 -4.34 8.18 19.03
N ARG A 189 -5.62 8.35 19.37
CA ARG A 189 -6.53 9.30 18.75
C ARG A 189 -7.02 10.33 19.77
N ARG A 190 -7.24 11.57 19.29
CA ARG A 190 -7.89 12.64 20.07
C ARG A 190 -9.41 12.54 20.10
N ARG A 191 -9.99 11.77 19.18
CA ARG A 191 -11.43 11.48 19.16
C ARG A 191 -11.62 10.07 19.69
N ARG A 192 -12.69 9.87 20.45
CA ARG A 192 -13.03 8.55 20.97
C ARG A 192 -13.27 7.60 19.78
N PRO A 193 -12.61 6.43 19.75
CA PRO A 193 -12.81 5.46 18.67
C PRO A 193 -14.27 5.03 18.60
N ALA A 194 -14.73 4.67 17.40
CA ALA A 194 -16.04 4.05 17.25
C ALA A 194 -16.05 2.64 17.87
N GLU A 195 -17.25 2.11 18.16
CA GLU A 195 -17.38 0.74 18.66
C GLU A 195 -16.73 -0.26 17.68
N GLY A 196 -15.84 -1.11 18.19
CA GLY A 196 -15.07 -2.07 17.39
C GLY A 196 -13.79 -1.52 16.73
N GLU A 197 -13.51 -0.21 16.79
CA GLU A 197 -12.26 0.35 16.27
C GLU A 197 -11.12 0.10 17.25
N THR A 198 -10.04 -0.53 16.77
CA THR A 198 -8.83 -0.75 17.58
C THR A 198 -7.95 0.52 17.60
N ALA A 199 -8.21 1.40 18.57
CA ALA A 199 -7.42 2.59 18.83
C ALA A 199 -7.52 2.97 20.32
N ALA A 200 -6.51 3.66 20.83
CA ALA A 200 -6.55 4.26 22.17
C ALA A 200 -7.00 5.72 22.10
N PHE A 201 -7.84 6.15 23.04
CA PHE A 201 -8.18 7.55 23.22
C PHE A 201 -7.12 8.27 24.05
N TRP A 202 -6.82 9.52 23.67
CA TRP A 202 -6.02 10.45 24.45
C TRP A 202 -6.51 11.88 24.27
N ASN A 203 -6.88 12.54 25.36
CA ASN A 203 -7.16 13.96 25.42
C ASN A 203 -5.97 14.71 26.08
N PRO A 204 -5.17 15.46 25.32
CA PRO A 204 -4.02 16.18 25.87
C PRO A 204 -4.41 17.32 26.83
N HIS A 205 -5.64 17.87 26.73
CA HIS A 205 -6.06 19.01 27.55
C HIS A 205 -6.53 18.59 28.94
N THR A 206 -7.18 17.42 29.05
CA THR A 206 -7.67 16.88 30.33
C THR A 206 -6.73 15.86 30.95
N GLY A 207 -5.76 15.35 30.17
CA GLY A 207 -4.88 14.25 30.56
C GLY A 207 -5.55 12.88 30.52
N GLU A 208 -6.80 12.79 30.08
CA GLU A 208 -7.54 11.53 29.96
C GLU A 208 -6.91 10.64 28.88
N ILE A 209 -6.60 9.39 29.22
CA ILE A 209 -5.97 8.43 28.31
C ILE A 209 -6.36 7.00 28.65
N ASP A 210 -6.54 6.16 27.63
CA ASP A 210 -6.80 4.73 27.80
C ASP A 210 -5.52 3.97 28.17
N THR A 211 -5.01 4.16 29.40
CA THR A 211 -3.76 3.57 29.88
C THR A 211 -3.67 2.06 29.66
N HIS A 212 -4.76 1.34 29.92
CA HIS A 212 -4.86 -0.12 29.74
C HIS A 212 -4.52 -0.60 28.32
N LEU A 213 -4.78 0.21 27.28
CA LEU A 213 -4.44 -0.15 25.90
C LEU A 213 -2.96 0.07 25.56
N LEU A 214 -2.29 0.93 26.34
CA LEU A 214 -0.88 1.28 26.18
C LEU A 214 0.07 0.29 26.87
N GLU A 215 -0.46 -0.54 27.77
CA GLU A 215 0.31 -1.61 28.38
C GLU A 215 0.88 -2.55 27.30
N GLY A 216 2.15 -2.92 27.46
CA GLY A 216 2.86 -3.79 26.52
C GLY A 216 3.25 -3.15 25.18
N LEU A 217 3.14 -1.83 25.02
CA LEU A 217 3.80 -1.14 23.91
C LEU A 217 5.32 -1.20 24.07
N ASP A 218 6.04 -1.55 23.00
CA ASP A 218 7.50 -1.48 22.97
C ASP A 218 8.00 -0.04 22.76
N ALA A 219 7.20 0.79 22.08
CA ALA A 219 7.55 2.17 21.76
C ALA A 219 6.30 3.03 21.51
N VAL A 220 6.46 4.34 21.67
CA VAL A 220 5.47 5.35 21.28
C VAL A 220 6.12 6.37 20.35
N VAL A 221 5.46 6.67 19.24
CA VAL A 221 5.86 7.72 18.30
C VAL A 221 4.83 8.84 18.34
N HIS A 222 5.27 10.03 18.77
CA HIS A 222 4.41 11.20 18.86
C HIS A 222 4.46 12.02 17.57
N LEU A 223 3.47 11.84 16.69
CA LEU A 223 3.29 12.65 15.48
C LEU A 223 2.05 13.56 15.55
N ALA A 224 1.48 13.78 16.74
CA ALA A 224 0.36 14.71 16.85
C ALA A 224 0.90 16.14 16.71
N GLY A 225 0.25 16.92 15.87
CA GLY A 225 0.59 18.30 15.57
C GLY A 225 -0.35 18.85 14.53
N GLU A 226 -0.22 20.13 14.25
CA GLU A 226 -0.97 20.80 13.18
C GLU A 226 -0.18 20.79 11.89
N SER A 227 -0.89 20.78 10.76
CA SER A 227 -0.28 20.92 9.45
C SER A 227 0.29 22.32 9.31
N ILE A 228 1.59 22.41 8.99
CA ILE A 228 2.22 23.68 8.61
C ILE A 228 1.66 24.26 7.29
N ALA A 229 0.89 23.47 6.53
CA ALA A 229 0.28 23.87 5.25
C ALA A 229 -1.16 24.39 5.40
N ASP A 230 -1.77 24.26 6.58
CA ASP A 230 -3.18 24.64 6.81
C ASP A 230 -3.32 26.09 7.33
N GLY A 231 -2.21 26.82 7.49
CA GLY A 231 -2.19 28.22 7.93
C GLY A 231 -1.39 29.14 6.99
N ARG A 232 -1.82 30.41 6.87
CA ARG A 232 -0.93 31.48 6.39
C ARG A 232 0.10 31.73 7.48
N TRP A 233 1.38 31.75 7.11
CA TRP A 233 2.42 32.23 8.01
C TRP A 233 2.06 33.67 8.40
N THR A 234 1.81 33.89 9.68
CA THR A 234 1.78 35.23 10.28
C THR A 234 3.10 35.46 10.99
#